data_AF-A0A1A2CYJ0-F1
#
_entry.id   AF-A0A1A2CYJ0-F1
#
_cell.length_a   1.000
_cell.length_b   1.000
_cell.length_c   1.000
_cell.angle_alpha   90.00
_cell.angle_beta   90.00
_cell.angle_gamma   90.00
#
_symmetry.space_group_name_H-M   'P 1'
#
loop_
_entity.id
_entity.type
_entity.pdbx_description
1 polymer ?
#
loop_
_entity_poly.entity_id
_entity_poly.type
_entity_poly.pdbx_seq_one_letter_code
_entity_poly.pdbx_strand_id
1 'polypeptide(L)'
;MLILLVPFSGCGWKPPTPPPPPPDKCKASDGPSADTVKQAIAAVPIVVPGSMWVEIARGHTRKCRLYWVQIIPTIAGESTPQQLLFFDHNTPLGSPTPNPKPYITVLPPTDDTITVQYQWQKGKDEPCCPTGIGTVKFQIGPDGKLKALGPIPNQ
;
A
#
# COMPACT_ATOMS: atom_id res chain seq x y z
N MET A 1 -6.60 13.13 -66.15
CA MET A 1 -5.76 13.15 -64.93
C MET A 1 -6.25 12.04 -64.01
N LEU A 2 -5.41 11.02 -63.81
CA LEU A 2 -5.58 9.93 -62.84
C LEU A 2 -5.59 10.48 -61.41
N ILE A 3 -6.41 9.91 -60.54
CA ILE A 3 -6.12 9.84 -59.09
C ILE A 3 -6.42 8.41 -58.63
N LEU A 4 -5.34 7.64 -58.49
CA LEU A 4 -5.30 6.33 -57.83
C LEU A 4 -5.40 6.56 -56.31
N LEU A 5 -6.43 6.02 -55.67
CA LEU A 5 -6.54 5.96 -54.21
C LEU A 5 -5.89 4.66 -53.71
N VAL A 6 -4.80 4.81 -52.97
CA VAL A 6 -4.07 3.71 -52.31
C VAL A 6 -4.73 3.45 -50.95
N PRO A 7 -5.20 2.22 -50.66
CA PRO A 7 -5.65 1.89 -49.30
C PRO A 7 -4.43 1.71 -48.40
N PHE A 8 -4.27 2.60 -47.41
CA PHE A 8 -3.40 2.36 -46.28
C PHE A 8 -3.98 1.21 -45.44
N SER A 9 -3.42 0.01 -45.60
CA SER A 9 -3.60 -1.07 -44.64
C SER A 9 -2.81 -0.71 -43.38
N GLY A 10 -3.45 -0.02 -42.44
CA GLY A 10 -2.88 0.18 -41.11
C GLY A 10 -2.76 -1.17 -40.40
N CYS A 11 -1.54 -1.67 -40.24
CA CYS A 11 -1.24 -2.83 -39.40
C CYS A 11 -1.60 -2.47 -37.94
N GLY A 12 -2.76 -2.93 -37.49
CA GLY A 12 -3.19 -2.83 -36.09
C GLY A 12 -2.32 -3.72 -35.21
N TRP A 13 -1.20 -3.20 -34.72
CA TRP A 13 -0.43 -3.86 -33.68
C TRP A 13 -1.17 -3.69 -32.35
N LYS A 14 -1.91 -4.73 -31.92
CA LYS A 14 -2.45 -4.82 -30.56
C LYS A 14 -1.40 -5.50 -29.68
N PRO A 15 -0.82 -4.83 -28.68
CA PRO A 15 0.13 -5.49 -27.78
C PRO A 15 -0.56 -6.68 -27.11
N PRO A 16 0.13 -7.84 -26.98
CA PRO A 16 -0.43 -8.99 -26.28
C PRO A 16 -0.85 -8.58 -24.87
N THR A 17 -2.05 -8.97 -24.46
CA THR A 17 -2.50 -8.79 -23.08
C THR A 17 -1.54 -9.54 -22.16
N PRO A 18 -1.01 -8.91 -21.09
CA PRO A 18 -0.20 -9.62 -20.10
C PRO A 18 -0.98 -10.80 -19.52
N PRO A 19 -0.32 -11.95 -19.26
CA PRO A 19 -0.97 -13.06 -18.61
C PRO A 19 -1.52 -12.65 -17.23
N PRO A 20 -2.64 -13.24 -16.80
CA PRO A 20 -3.21 -12.96 -15.49
C PRO A 20 -2.20 -13.29 -14.38
N PRO A 21 -2.24 -12.55 -13.25
CA PRO A 21 -1.37 -12.84 -12.13
C PRO A 21 -1.65 -14.25 -11.58
N PRO A 22 -0.63 -14.95 -11.07
CA PRO A 22 -0.81 -16.27 -10.47
C PRO A 22 -1.79 -16.20 -9.30
N PRO A 23 -2.55 -17.29 -9.05
CA PRO A 23 -3.48 -17.34 -7.94
C PRO A 23 -2.76 -17.21 -6.60
N ASP A 24 -3.46 -16.59 -5.65
CA ASP A 24 -2.99 -16.48 -4.28
C ASP A 24 -2.91 -17.86 -3.63
N LYS A 25 -1.79 -18.13 -2.94
CA LYS A 25 -1.52 -19.38 -2.25
C LYS A 25 -1.72 -19.27 -0.74
N CYS A 26 -1.93 -18.06 -0.23
CA CYS A 26 -2.08 -17.81 1.19
C CYS A 26 -3.51 -18.10 1.65
N LYS A 27 -3.65 -18.83 2.76
CA LYS A 27 -4.95 -19.03 3.40
C LYS A 27 -5.26 -17.83 4.27
N ALA A 28 -6.54 -17.54 4.45
CA ALA A 28 -6.97 -16.50 5.39
C ALA A 28 -6.44 -16.74 6.83
N SER A 29 -6.28 -18.01 7.22
CA SER A 29 -5.74 -18.43 8.52
C SER A 29 -4.23 -18.20 8.68
N ASP A 30 -3.49 -17.97 7.59
CA ASP A 30 -2.05 -17.73 7.64
C ASP A 30 -1.74 -16.29 8.09
N GLY A 31 -2.70 -15.39 7.91
CA GLY A 31 -2.59 -13.98 8.30
C GLY A 31 -3.12 -13.67 9.70
N PRO A 32 -3.16 -12.38 10.08
CA PRO A 32 -3.64 -11.97 11.37
C PRO A 32 -5.16 -12.15 11.49
N SER A 33 -5.57 -12.73 12.62
CA SER A 33 -6.96 -12.91 13.01
C SER A 33 -7.67 -11.56 13.16
N ALA A 34 -9.00 -11.57 13.10
CA ALA A 34 -9.79 -10.37 13.29
C ALA A 34 -9.55 -9.72 14.66
N ASP A 35 -9.38 -10.52 15.72
CA ASP A 35 -9.13 -10.01 17.07
C ASP A 35 -7.74 -9.38 17.18
N THR A 36 -6.72 -10.01 16.59
CA THR A 36 -5.37 -9.45 16.53
C THR A 36 -5.36 -8.11 15.79
N VAL A 37 -6.05 -8.02 14.66
CA VAL A 37 -6.16 -6.75 13.92
C VAL A 37 -6.87 -5.70 14.75
N LYS A 38 -8.01 -6.02 15.38
CA LYS A 38 -8.74 -5.09 16.25
C LYS A 38 -7.86 -4.57 17.39
N GLN A 39 -7.11 -5.45 18.05
CA GLN A 39 -6.20 -5.06 19.13
C GLN A 39 -5.08 -4.15 18.62
N ALA A 40 -4.49 -4.47 17.46
CA ALA A 40 -3.45 -3.64 16.84
C ALA A 40 -3.98 -2.26 16.45
N ILE A 41 -5.21 -2.17 15.92
CA ILE A 41 -5.88 -0.91 15.59
C ILE A 41 -6.17 -0.08 16.85
N ALA A 42 -6.67 -0.70 17.91
CA ALA A 42 -6.95 -0.03 19.18
C ALA A 42 -5.70 0.55 19.86
N ALA A 43 -4.53 -0.01 19.57
CA ALA A 43 -3.24 0.49 20.07
C ALA A 43 -2.72 1.72 19.30
N VAL A 44 -3.32 2.09 18.17
CA VAL A 44 -2.91 3.28 17.40
C VAL A 44 -3.50 4.54 18.03
N PRO A 45 -2.68 5.53 18.41
CA PRO A 45 -3.19 6.79 18.95
C PRO A 45 -4.17 7.48 18.00
N ILE A 46 -5.25 8.02 18.55
CA ILE A 46 -6.22 8.82 17.79
C ILE A 46 -5.62 10.20 17.56
N VAL A 47 -5.44 10.59 16.29
CA VAL A 47 -4.87 11.89 15.90
C VAL A 47 -5.92 12.88 15.37
N VAL A 48 -7.11 12.40 15.04
CA VAL A 48 -8.26 13.23 14.64
C VAL A 48 -9.31 13.15 15.74
N PRO A 49 -9.55 14.24 16.50
CA PRO A 49 -10.53 14.23 17.59
C PRO A 49 -11.92 13.79 17.14
N GLY A 50 -12.60 12.97 17.94
CA GLY A 50 -13.94 12.46 17.63
C GLY A 50 -13.99 11.38 16.54
N SER A 51 -12.84 10.93 16.02
CA SER A 51 -12.77 9.81 15.07
C SER A 51 -12.38 8.51 15.74
N MET A 52 -12.54 7.41 15.00
CA MET A 52 -11.95 6.11 15.30
C MET A 52 -11.24 5.57 14.07
N TRP A 53 -10.27 4.69 14.26
CA TRP A 53 -9.61 4.00 13.17
C TRP A 53 -10.50 2.89 12.59
N VAL A 54 -10.54 2.80 11.26
CA VAL A 54 -11.18 1.71 10.52
C VAL A 54 -10.21 1.14 9.49
N GLU A 55 -10.26 -0.18 9.31
CA GLU A 55 -9.56 -0.88 8.22
C GLU A 55 -10.22 -0.58 6.88
N ILE A 56 -9.40 -0.22 5.89
CA ILE A 56 -9.86 0.02 4.51
C ILE A 56 -9.24 -0.92 3.49
N ALA A 57 -8.08 -1.50 3.81
CA ALA A 57 -7.38 -2.42 2.94
C ALA A 57 -6.44 -3.31 3.74
N ARG A 58 -6.14 -4.48 3.18
CA ARG A 58 -5.16 -5.41 3.71
C ARG A 58 -4.53 -6.24 2.61
N GLY A 59 -3.41 -6.86 2.92
CA GLY A 59 -2.75 -7.79 2.00
C GLY A 59 -1.49 -8.41 2.60
N HIS A 60 -0.69 -9.05 1.76
CA HIS A 60 0.51 -9.75 2.18
C HIS A 60 1.51 -9.95 1.04
N THR A 61 2.69 -10.39 1.43
CA THR A 61 3.72 -10.94 0.56
C THR A 61 3.31 -12.29 -0.03
N ARG A 62 3.89 -12.67 -1.18
CA ARG A 62 3.49 -13.93 -1.87
C ARG A 62 3.87 -15.20 -1.11
N LYS A 63 4.84 -15.12 -0.17
CA LYS A 63 5.22 -16.23 0.72
C LYS A 63 4.42 -16.28 2.02
N CYS A 64 3.33 -15.51 2.14
CA CYS A 64 2.39 -15.61 3.25
C CYS A 64 3.02 -15.38 4.64
N ARG A 65 4.07 -14.57 4.72
CA ARG A 65 4.75 -14.29 6.00
C ARG A 65 4.45 -12.89 6.51
N LEU A 66 4.78 -11.89 5.69
CA LEU A 66 4.57 -10.49 6.04
C LEU A 66 3.21 -10.03 5.51
N TYR A 67 2.36 -9.57 6.43
CA TYR A 67 1.01 -9.04 6.20
C TYR A 67 0.95 -7.56 6.55
N TRP A 68 -0.03 -6.87 5.97
CA TRP A 68 -0.31 -5.46 6.29
C TRP A 68 -1.82 -5.19 6.36
N VAL A 69 -2.17 -4.21 7.18
CA VAL A 69 -3.51 -3.61 7.27
C VAL A 69 -3.35 -2.10 7.18
N GLN A 70 -4.17 -1.47 6.34
CA GLN A 70 -4.24 -0.02 6.19
C GLN A 70 -5.49 0.51 6.87
N ILE A 71 -5.30 1.57 7.65
CA ILE A 71 -6.37 2.21 8.42
C ILE A 71 -6.46 3.71 8.14
N ILE A 72 -7.68 4.23 8.23
CA ILE A 72 -7.99 5.66 8.19
C ILE A 72 -8.93 6.02 9.35
N PRO A 73 -8.97 7.28 9.81
CA PRO A 73 -10.03 7.74 10.69
C PRO A 73 -11.39 7.71 9.97
N THR A 74 -12.47 7.50 10.73
CA THR A 74 -13.86 7.55 10.24
C THR A 74 -14.27 8.91 9.66
N ILE A 75 -13.54 9.96 9.99
CA ILE A 75 -13.72 11.31 9.43
C ILE A 75 -12.60 11.50 8.40
N ALA A 76 -12.95 11.47 7.11
CA ALA A 76 -11.98 11.53 6.02
C ALA A 76 -12.21 12.71 5.07
N GLY A 77 -11.14 13.45 4.77
CA GLY A 77 -10.94 14.31 3.59
C GLY A 77 -9.77 13.86 2.71
N GLU A 78 -9.38 14.66 1.73
CA GLU A 78 -8.33 14.28 0.74
C GLU A 78 -6.96 14.05 1.39
N SER A 79 -6.58 14.86 2.38
CA SER A 79 -5.31 14.76 3.11
C SER A 79 -5.43 13.98 4.43
N THR A 80 -6.39 13.06 4.51
CA THR A 80 -6.63 12.28 5.73
C THR A 80 -5.40 11.48 6.14
N PRO A 81 -4.97 11.56 7.41
CA PRO A 81 -3.89 10.73 7.92
C PRO A 81 -4.27 9.24 7.84
N GLN A 82 -3.38 8.44 7.27
CA GLN A 82 -3.50 6.99 7.16
C GLN A 82 -2.36 6.33 7.92
N GLN A 83 -2.55 5.09 8.32
CA GLN A 83 -1.50 4.30 8.96
C GLN A 83 -1.45 2.89 8.38
N LEU A 84 -0.27 2.32 8.32
CA LEU A 84 -0.07 0.90 8.02
C LEU A 84 0.31 0.15 9.30
N LEU A 85 -0.27 -1.01 9.50
CA LEU A 85 0.08 -1.95 10.55
C LEU A 85 0.62 -3.23 9.90
N PHE A 86 1.80 -3.67 10.30
CA PHE A 86 2.43 -4.88 9.78
C PHE A 86 2.30 -6.04 10.77
N PHE A 87 2.30 -7.26 10.23
CA PHE A 87 2.22 -8.49 11.00
C PHE A 87 3.13 -9.56 10.41
N ASP A 88 3.79 -10.36 11.27
CA ASP A 88 4.35 -11.66 10.91
C ASP A 88 3.27 -12.71 11.24
N HIS A 89 2.57 -13.19 10.22
CA HIS A 89 1.36 -13.99 10.39
C HIS A 89 0.37 -13.32 11.37
N ASN A 90 0.11 -13.94 12.53
CA ASN A 90 -0.77 -13.43 13.58
C ASN A 90 -0.06 -12.61 14.67
N THR A 91 1.19 -12.19 14.44
CA THR A 91 1.98 -11.41 15.39
C THR A 91 2.09 -9.95 14.94
N PRO A 92 1.57 -8.96 15.69
CA PRO A 92 1.73 -7.55 15.34
C PRO A 92 3.21 -7.13 15.38
N LEU A 93 3.65 -6.47 14.30
CA LEU A 93 4.97 -5.85 14.20
C LEU A 93 4.93 -4.32 14.41
N GLY A 94 3.73 -3.74 14.42
CA GLY A 94 3.49 -2.31 14.61
C GLY A 94 3.43 -1.51 13.30
N SER A 95 3.44 -0.19 13.43
CA SER A 95 3.45 0.73 12.29
C SER A 95 4.87 1.06 11.83
N PRO A 96 5.08 1.31 10.53
CA PRO A 96 6.40 1.69 10.02
C PRO A 96 6.75 3.13 10.39
N THR A 97 5.75 3.97 10.66
CA THR A 97 5.92 5.38 11.02
C THR A 97 5.32 5.64 12.41
N PRO A 98 5.96 6.51 13.22
CA PRO A 98 5.41 6.90 14.52
C PRO A 98 4.15 7.75 14.36
N ASN A 99 4.13 8.62 13.34
CA ASN A 99 2.99 9.47 13.01
C ASN A 99 2.29 8.97 11.74
N PRO A 100 0.95 8.94 11.70
CA PRO A 100 0.17 8.70 10.48
C PRO A 100 0.52 9.67 9.35
N LYS A 101 0.43 9.23 8.10
CA LYS A 101 0.70 10.05 6.90
C LYS A 101 -0.45 9.96 5.90
N PRO A 102 -0.77 11.02 5.16
CA PRO A 102 -1.74 10.93 4.08
C PRO A 102 -1.16 10.22 2.86
N TYR A 103 -2.03 9.90 1.90
CA TYR A 103 -1.67 9.39 0.56
C TYR A 103 -0.73 8.17 0.57
N ILE A 104 -1.05 7.17 1.41
CA ILE A 104 -0.30 5.92 1.45
C ILE A 104 -0.88 4.96 0.41
N THR A 105 -0.01 4.36 -0.40
CA THR A 105 -0.39 3.32 -1.35
C THR A 105 0.54 2.14 -1.22
N VAL A 106 -0.03 0.95 -1.00
CA VAL A 106 0.75 -0.29 -1.03
C VAL A 106 0.80 -0.81 -2.47
N LEU A 107 2.01 -0.97 -2.99
CA LEU A 107 2.24 -1.46 -4.35
C LEU A 107 2.13 -2.99 -4.40
N PRO A 108 1.96 -3.59 -5.61
CA PRO A 108 1.83 -5.03 -5.76
C PRO A 108 2.93 -5.82 -5.02
N PRO A 109 2.56 -6.92 -4.34
CA PRO A 109 3.46 -7.61 -3.45
C PRO A 109 4.56 -8.37 -4.20
N THR A 110 5.70 -8.47 -3.55
CA THR A 110 6.79 -9.38 -3.93
C THR A 110 6.77 -10.61 -3.02
N ASP A 111 7.75 -11.50 -3.19
CA ASP A 111 7.85 -12.73 -2.41
C ASP A 111 8.03 -12.47 -0.91
N ASP A 112 8.90 -11.53 -0.54
CA ASP A 112 9.30 -11.29 0.86
C ASP A 112 9.13 -9.84 1.31
N THR A 113 8.86 -8.91 0.39
CA THR A 113 8.80 -7.47 0.69
C THR A 113 7.49 -6.83 0.27
N ILE A 114 7.05 -5.87 1.08
CA ILE A 114 5.95 -4.96 0.77
C ILE A 114 6.56 -3.61 0.39
N THR A 115 6.24 -3.11 -0.80
CA THR A 115 6.66 -1.77 -1.21
C THR A 115 5.53 -0.79 -0.93
N VAL A 116 5.83 0.27 -0.17
CA VAL A 116 4.88 1.33 0.15
C VAL A 116 5.32 2.60 -0.55
N GLN A 117 4.39 3.21 -1.28
CA GLN A 117 4.52 4.55 -1.82
C GLN A 117 3.90 5.54 -0.83
N TYR A 118 4.67 6.56 -0.49
CA TYR A 118 4.23 7.71 0.27
C TYR A 118 4.17 8.91 -0.66
N GLN A 119 3.11 9.72 -0.52
CA GLN A 119 3.02 11.01 -1.18
C GLN A 119 2.79 12.13 -0.16
N TRP A 120 3.17 13.35 -0.51
CA TRP A 120 3.02 14.53 0.34
C TRP A 120 2.98 15.80 -0.49
N GLN A 121 2.27 16.81 0.02
CA GLN A 121 2.22 18.14 -0.58
C GLN A 121 3.59 18.83 -0.47
N LYS A 122 4.01 19.50 -1.55
CA LYS A 122 5.18 20.38 -1.60
C LYS A 122 4.74 21.80 -1.93
N GLY A 123 5.31 22.80 -1.26
CA GLY A 123 5.06 24.20 -1.58
C GLY A 123 3.57 24.57 -1.53
N LYS A 124 2.96 24.79 -2.71
CA LYS A 124 1.56 25.19 -2.87
C LYS A 124 0.68 24.08 -3.46
N ASP A 125 1.08 22.82 -3.33
CA ASP A 125 0.27 21.70 -3.77
C ASP A 125 -1.09 21.71 -3.05
N GLU A 126 -2.16 21.53 -3.82
CA GLU A 126 -3.50 21.33 -3.29
C GLU A 126 -3.66 19.91 -2.70
N PRO A 127 -4.57 19.70 -1.73
CA PRO A 127 -4.77 18.39 -1.11
C PRO A 127 -5.11 17.26 -2.10
N CYS A 128 -5.76 17.54 -3.23
CA CYS A 128 -6.10 16.53 -4.22
C CYS A 128 -4.87 15.95 -4.92
N CYS A 129 -3.78 16.71 -4.91
CA CYS A 129 -2.79 16.67 -5.97
C CYS A 129 -1.35 16.87 -5.43
N PRO A 130 -0.90 16.06 -4.44
CA PRO A 130 0.47 16.14 -3.94
C PRO A 130 1.49 15.74 -5.02
N THR A 131 2.59 16.48 -5.12
CA THR A 131 3.69 16.21 -6.07
C THR A 131 4.90 15.54 -5.41
N GLY A 132 4.99 15.57 -4.08
CA GLY A 132 5.98 14.81 -3.33
C GLY A 132 5.65 13.33 -3.38
N ILE A 133 6.61 12.50 -3.76
CA ILE A 133 6.46 11.05 -3.88
C ILE A 133 7.78 10.35 -3.53
N GLY A 134 7.67 9.20 -2.88
CA GLY A 134 8.79 8.32 -2.59
C GLY A 134 8.31 6.92 -2.23
N THR A 135 9.19 5.93 -2.34
CA THR A 135 8.88 4.55 -1.98
C THR A 135 9.89 4.01 -0.98
N VAL A 136 9.45 3.06 -0.16
CA VAL A 136 10.31 2.27 0.72
C VAL A 136 9.77 0.84 0.78
N LYS A 137 10.68 -0.13 0.86
CA LYS A 137 10.33 -1.53 1.02
C LYS A 137 10.42 -1.92 2.49
N PHE A 138 9.49 -2.74 2.93
CA PHE A 138 9.49 -3.35 4.24
C PHE A 138 9.63 -4.85 4.12
N GLN A 139 10.41 -5.42 5.03
CA GLN A 139 10.57 -6.86 5.19
C GLN A 139 10.63 -7.21 6.67
N ILE A 140 10.63 -8.50 6.97
CA ILE A 140 10.95 -8.97 8.32
C ILE A 140 12.46 -9.24 8.38
N GLY A 141 13.12 -8.61 9.34
CA GLY A 141 14.54 -8.79 9.61
C GLY A 141 14.87 -10.20 10.15
N PRO A 142 16.16 -10.55 10.21
CA PRO A 142 16.59 -11.81 10.84
C PRO A 142 16.25 -11.87 12.33
N ASP A 143 16.01 -10.73 12.97
CA ASP A 143 15.55 -10.58 14.35
C ASP A 143 14.02 -10.71 14.52
N GLY A 144 13.30 -11.02 13.44
CA GLY A 144 11.84 -11.13 13.46
C GLY A 144 11.09 -9.79 13.50
N LYS A 145 11.79 -8.65 13.41
CA LYS A 145 11.17 -7.33 13.48
C LYS A 145 10.91 -6.74 12.10
N LEU A 146 9.98 -5.79 12.03
CA LEU A 146 9.79 -5.01 10.82
C LEU A 146 11.05 -4.18 10.53
N LYS A 147 11.55 -4.28 9.29
CA LYS A 147 12.71 -3.55 8.81
C LYS A 147 12.38 -2.79 7.53
N ALA A 148 12.64 -1.49 7.54
CA ALA A 148 12.66 -0.68 6.33
C ALA A 148 13.97 -0.89 5.56
N LEU A 149 13.88 -1.07 4.24
CA LEU A 149 15.02 -1.21 3.32
C LEU A 149 15.30 0.13 2.64
N GLY A 150 15.59 1.13 3.46
CA GLY A 150 15.81 2.51 3.03
C GLY A 150 15.14 3.51 3.99
N PRO A 151 15.44 4.80 3.83
CA PRO A 151 14.75 5.84 4.60
C PRO A 151 13.27 5.85 4.23
N ILE A 152 12.41 6.07 5.22
CA ILE A 152 11.01 6.34 4.96
C ILE A 152 10.92 7.76 4.36
N PRO A 153 10.27 7.95 3.20
CA PRO A 153 10.15 9.27 2.58
C PRO A 153 9.47 10.28 3.49
N ASN A 154 9.99 11.52 3.48
CA ASN A 154 9.40 12.67 4.17
C ASN A 154 9.09 12.41 5.65
N GLN A 155 10.02 11.78 6.37
CA GLN A 155 9.98 11.68 7.84
C GLN A 155 10.25 13.03 8.49
#